data_AF-A0AAW9GZ38-F1
#
_entry.id   AF-A0AAW9GZ38-F1
#
_cell.length_a   1.000
_cell.length_b   1.000
_cell.length_c   1.000
_cell.angle_alpha   90.00
_cell.angle_beta   90.00
_cell.angle_gamma   90.00
#
_symmetry.space_group_name_H-M   'P 1'
#
loop_
_entity.id
_entity.type
_entity.pdbx_description
1 polymer ?
#
loop_
_entity_poly.entity_id
_entity_poly.type
_entity_poly.pdbx_seq_one_letter_code
_entity_poly.pdbx_strand_id
1 'polypeptide(L)' 'MADAKYLDWDRMVAASDSLGNYSEDRYIGITYGLAYLNNRIYVVVFTYSDGDDEEIYRIISLRKATKAEVEKYAKT' A
#
# COMPACT_ATOMS: atom_id res chain seq x y z
N MET A 1 11.00 -3.40 4.16
CA MET A 1 9.94 -4.21 3.54
C MET A 1 9.26 -5.16 4.52
N ALA A 2 9.97 -5.75 5.49
CA ALA A 2 9.35 -6.58 6.53
C ALA A 2 8.22 -5.90 7.31
N ASP A 3 8.21 -4.56 7.40
CA ASP A 3 7.17 -3.80 8.10
C ASP A 3 5.83 -3.76 7.37
N ALA A 4 5.79 -4.11 6.09
CA ALA A 4 4.55 -4.07 5.30
C ALA A 4 3.49 -5.04 5.85
N LYS A 5 3.90 -6.12 6.53
CA LYS A 5 2.98 -7.04 7.21
C LYS A 5 2.25 -6.41 8.40
N TYR A 6 2.72 -5.25 8.88
CA TYR A 6 2.08 -4.47 9.94
C TYR A 6 1.24 -3.32 9.39
N LEU A 7 0.95 -3.32 8.09
CA LEU A 7 -0.05 -2.42 7.52
C LEU A 7 -1.44 -3.03 7.67
N ASP A 8 -2.44 -2.17 7.79
CA ASP A 8 -3.84 -2.57 7.75
C ASP A 8 -4.27 -2.77 6.29
N TRP A 9 -4.05 -3.97 5.76
CA TRP A 9 -4.36 -4.30 4.36
C TRP A 9 -5.86 -4.28 4.06
N ASP A 10 -6.70 -4.64 5.04
CA ASP A 10 -8.16 -4.66 4.92
C ASP A 10 -8.75 -3.26 4.71
N ARG A 11 -8.18 -2.24 5.37
CA ARG A 11 -8.63 -0.84 5.28
C ARG A 11 -7.86 0.00 4.27
N MET A 12 -7.03 -0.63 3.46
CA MET A 12 -6.21 0.07 2.50
C MET A 12 -7.05 0.61 1.35
N VAL A 13 -6.83 1.89 1.01
CA VAL A 13 -7.34 2.44 -0.24
C VAL A 13 -6.23 2.32 -1.27
N ALA A 14 -6.43 1.44 -2.25
CA ALA A 14 -5.48 1.19 -3.33
C ALA A 14 -6.02 1.66 -4.68
N ALA A 15 -5.12 2.17 -5.52
CA ALA A 15 -5.40 2.52 -6.90
C ALA A 15 -4.32 1.91 -7.82
N SER A 16 -4.72 1.54 -9.04
CA SER A 16 -3.77 1.07 -10.06
C SER A 16 -2.80 2.20 -10.42
N ASP A 17 -1.50 1.89 -10.42
CA ASP A 17 -0.43 2.78 -10.86
C ASP A 17 -0.26 2.69 -12.38
N SER A 18 -1.21 3.27 -13.11
CA SER A 18 -1.24 3.25 -14.57
C SER A 18 -0.22 4.18 -15.23
N LEU A 19 0.67 4.82 -14.45
CA LEU A 19 1.61 5.83 -14.91
C LEU A 19 2.89 5.25 -15.52
N GLY A 20 3.19 3.99 -15.26
CA GLY A 20 4.31 3.31 -15.91
C GLY A 20 3.83 2.17 -16.80
N ASN A 21 4.40 2.10 -18.01
CA ASN A 21 4.28 0.95 -18.89
C ASN A 21 5.16 -0.18 -18.34
N TYR A 22 4.81 -0.69 -17.17
CA TYR A 22 5.48 -1.79 -16.51
C TYR A 22 4.93 -3.11 -17.04
N SER A 23 5.77 -4.15 -17.08
CA SER A 23 5.35 -5.51 -17.47
C SER A 23 4.46 -6.20 -16.42
N GLU A 24 4.15 -5.53 -15.32
CA GLU A 24 3.40 -6.05 -14.17
C GLU A 24 2.47 -4.98 -13.64
N ASP A 25 1.25 -5.36 -13.26
CA ASP A 25 0.28 -4.47 -12.62
C ASP A 25 0.77 -4.00 -11.25
N ARG A 26 0.89 -2.68 -11.10
CA ARG A 26 1.30 -2.03 -9.86
C ARG A 26 0.14 -1.29 -9.24
N TYR A 27 0.17 -1.23 -7.92
CA TYR A 27 -0.83 -0.55 -7.11
C TYR A 27 -0.13 0.35 -6.11
N ILE A 28 -0.70 1.55 -5.93
CA ILE A 28 -0.34 2.46 -4.85
C ILE A 28 -1.46 2.40 -3.81
N GLY A 29 -1.11 1.91 -2.62
CA GLY A 29 -1.98 1.86 -1.46
C GLY A 29 -1.64 2.93 -0.43
N ILE A 30 -2.66 3.49 0.20
CA ILE A 30 -2.52 4.31 1.41
C ILE A 30 -3.31 3.66 2.54
N THR A 31 -2.64 3.41 3.66
CA THR A 31 -3.25 2.75 4.82
C THR A 31 -2.56 3.10 6.13
N TYR A 32 -3.17 2.71 7.24
CA TYR A 32 -2.59 2.82 8.57
C TYR A 32 -1.57 1.71 8.80
N GLY A 33 -0.46 2.07 9.43
CA GLY A 33 0.35 1.12 10.17
C GLY A 33 -0.40 0.71 11.44
N LEU A 34 -0.43 -0.59 11.73
CA LEU A 34 -0.92 -1.15 12.99
C LEU A 34 -0.07 -0.65 14.17
N ALA A 35 -0.41 -1.02 15.41
CA ALA A 35 0.22 -0.48 16.64
C ALA A 35 1.76 -0.48 16.61
N TYR A 36 2.38 -1.49 15.97
CA TYR A 36 3.83 -1.60 15.79
C TYR A 36 4.45 -0.53 14.86
N LEU A 37 3.65 0.14 14.04
CA LEU A 37 4.03 1.27 13.16
C LEU A 37 3.48 2.61 13.66
N ASN A 38 3.22 2.74 14.97
CA ASN A 38 2.81 3.97 15.65
C ASN A 38 1.50 4.60 15.14
N ASN A 39 0.56 3.83 14.60
CA ASN A 39 -0.72 4.33 14.08
C ASN A 39 -0.58 5.47 13.06
N ARG A 40 0.52 5.49 12.31
CA ARG A 40 0.77 6.47 11.25
C ARG A 40 0.25 5.98 9.91
N ILE A 41 -0.02 6.90 9.00
CA ILE A 41 -0.42 6.55 7.63
C ILE A 41 0.84 6.35 6.79
N TYR A 42 0.82 5.29 5.99
CA TYR A 42 1.88 4.87 5.10
C TYR A 42 1.36 4.79 3.67
N VAL A 43 2.27 5.02 2.73
CA VAL A 43 2.08 4.76 1.31
C VAL A 43 2.91 3.52 0.97
N VAL A 44 2.25 2.54 0.36
CA VAL A 44 2.85 1.29 -0.09
C VAL A 44 2.66 1.17 -1.60
N VAL A 45 3.71 0.75 -2.31
CA VAL A 45 3.62 0.36 -3.71
C VAL A 45 3.83 -1.14 -3.78
N PHE A 46 2.93 -1.86 -4.42
CA PHE A 46 2.98 -3.32 -4.48
C PHE A 46 2.43 -3.84 -5.81
N THR A 47 2.77 -5.09 -6.12
CA THR A 47 2.06 -5.91 -7.11
C THR A 47 1.31 -6.99 -6.36
N TYR A 48 0.15 -7.40 -6.85
CA TYR A 48 -0.52 -8.60 -6.37
C TYR A 48 -0.64 -9.61 -7.51
N SER A 49 -0.56 -10.88 -7.18
CA SER A 49 -0.84 -11.98 -8.09
C SER A 49 -1.78 -12.94 -7.40
N ASP A 50 -2.88 -13.23 -8.08
CA ASP A 50 -3.82 -14.28 -7.68
C ASP A 50 -3.17 -15.61 -8.10
N GLY A 51 -2.57 -16.32 -7.14
CA GLY A 51 -2.10 -17.68 -7.34
C GLY A 51 -3.24 -18.67 -7.10
N ASP A 52 -3.06 -19.94 -7.49
CA ASP A 52 -4.09 -20.99 -7.36
C ASP A 52 -4.66 -21.17 -5.94
N ASP A 53 -3.95 -20.76 -4.88
CA ASP A 53 -4.37 -20.96 -3.47
C ASP A 53 -4.15 -19.75 -2.54
N GLU A 54 -3.42 -18.70 -2.93
CA GLU A 54 -3.15 -17.54 -2.05
C GLU A 54 -2.87 -16.25 -2.85
N GLU A 55 -3.34 -15.12 -2.32
CA GLU A 55 -3.00 -13.79 -2.83
C GLU A 55 -1.56 -13.42 -2.44
N ILE A 56 -0.67 -13.30 -3.43
CA ILE A 56 0.73 -12.96 -3.19
C ILE A 56 0.95 -11.47 -3.41
N TYR A 57 1.23 -10.75 -2.33
CA TYR A 57 1.57 -9.34 -2.35
C TYR A 57 3.10 -9.12 -2.34
N ARG A 58 3.65 -8.59 -3.42
CA ARG A 58 5.07 -8.21 -3.50
C ARG A 58 5.23 -6.70 -3.33
N ILE A 59 5.87 -6.32 -2.23
CA ILE A 59 6.12 -4.92 -1.91
C ILE A 59 7.26 -4.38 -2.76
N ILE A 60 7.01 -3.28 -3.48
CA ILE A 60 8.01 -2.54 -4.25
C ILE A 60 8.56 -1.37 -3.41
N SER A 61 7.70 -0.66 -2.69
CA SER A 61 8.10 0.49 -1.88
C SER A 61 7.20 0.65 -0.67
N LEU A 62 7.76 1.13 0.43
CA LEU A 62 7.02 1.49 1.64
C LEU A 62 7.61 2.76 2.22
N ARG A 63 6.78 3.78 2.41
CA ARG A 63 7.18 5.02 3.09
C ARG A 63 6.05 5.58 3.93
N LYS A 64 6.40 6.47 4.85
CA LYS A 64 5.39 7.28 5.54
C LYS A 64 4.70 8.19 4.53
N ALA A 65 3.39 8.38 4.70
CA ALA A 65 2.65 9.35 3.93
C ALA A 65 3.11 10.76 4.31
N THR A 66 3.16 11.65 3.32
CA THR A 66 3.34 13.09 3.56
C THR A 66 2.06 13.69 4.13
N LYS A 67 2.14 14.88 4.74
CA LYS A 67 0.95 15.58 5.27
C LYS A 67 -0.13 15.77 4.20
N ALA A 68 0.27 16.16 2.98
CA ALA A 68 -0.65 16.37 1.88
C ALA A 68 -1.39 15.09 1.46
N GLU A 69 -0.73 13.94 1.48
CA GLU A 69 -1.36 12.64 1.17
C GLU A 69 -2.33 12.19 2.25
N VAL A 70 -1.97 12.43 3.52
CA VAL A 70 -2.88 12.19 4.66
C VAL A 70 -4.13 13.04 4.56
N GLU A 71 -3.99 14.33 4.24
CA GLU A 71 -5.13 15.24 4.07
C GLU A 71 -6.01 14.86 2.87
N LYS A 72 -5.41 14.38 1.78
CA LYS A 72 -6.16 13.86 0.63
C LYS A 72 -6.93 12.60 1.01
N TYR A 73 -6.30 11.68 1.74
CA TYR A 73 -6.92 10.45 2.23
C TYR A 73 -8.08 10.73 3.18
N ALA A 74 -7.92 11.64 4.14
CA ALA A 74 -8.97 11.98 5.10
C ALA A 74 -10.22 12.64 4.49
N LYS A 75 -10.15 13.08 3.22
CA LYS A 75 -11.27 13.66 2.47
C LYS A 75 -11.97 12.66 1.54
N THR A 76 -11.44 11.44 1.44
CA THR A 76 -12.01 10.33 0.64
C THR A 76 -12.91 9.48 1.55
#